data_AF-A0A357F4U2-F1
#
_entry.id   AF-A0A357F4U2-F1
#
_cell.length_a   1.000
_cell.length_b   1.000
_cell.length_c   1.000
_cell.angle_alpha   90.00
_cell.angle_beta   90.00
_cell.angle_gamma   90.00
#
_symmetry.space_group_name_H-M   'P 1'
#
loop_
_entity.id
_entity.type
_entity.pdbx_description
1 polymer ?
#
loop_
_entity_poly.entity_id
_entity_poly.type
_entity_poly.pdbx_seq_one_letter_code
_entity_poly.pdbx_strand_id
1 'polypeptide(L)'
;ELLKIRNAIANRTAEFLKIVESKKFHERFGDFDAERLSKPPKGFSADSPTIEYLKLKSFTISESFSENEALSPDYPKRLLESFKASYPLVVFLREALR
;
A
#
# COMPACT_ATOMS: atom_id res chain seq x y z
N GLU A 1 -5.05 -11.78 11.06
CA GLU A 1 -4.56 -10.46 10.58
C GLU A 1 -5.05 -10.09 9.18
N LEU A 2 -4.68 -10.80 8.11
CA LEU A 2 -5.07 -10.41 6.73
C LEU A 2 -6.58 -10.27 6.50
N LEU A 3 -7.42 -11.09 7.13
CA LEU A 3 -8.87 -10.96 7.02
C LEU A 3 -9.36 -9.60 7.57
N LYS A 4 -8.78 -9.11 8.68
CA LYS A 4 -9.14 -7.80 9.24
C LYS A 4 -8.79 -6.67 8.27
N ILE A 5 -7.59 -6.73 7.68
CA ILE A 5 -7.16 -5.75 6.66
C ILE A 5 -8.09 -5.78 5.44
N ARG A 6 -8.42 -6.97 4.91
CA ARG A 6 -9.33 -7.11 3.78
C ARG A 6 -10.74 -6.57 4.09
N ASN A 7 -11.27 -6.83 5.28
CA ASN A 7 -12.54 -6.25 5.72
C ASN A 7 -12.45 -4.72 5.80
N ALA A 8 -11.36 -4.17 6.31
CA ALA A 8 -11.16 -2.72 6.34
C ALA A 8 -11.10 -2.11 4.93
N ILE A 9 -10.44 -2.76 3.97
CA ILE A 9 -10.40 -2.33 2.56
C ILE A 9 -11.81 -2.34 1.94
N ALA A 10 -12.57 -3.40 2.18
CA ALA A 10 -13.93 -3.52 1.65
C ALA A 10 -14.90 -2.50 2.28
N ASN A 11 -14.77 -2.24 3.59
CA ASN A 11 -15.66 -1.32 4.30
C ASN A 11 -15.27 0.17 4.12
N ARG A 12 -13.99 0.45 3.89
CA ARG A 12 -13.43 1.81 3.74
C ARG A 12 -12.76 1.98 2.37
N THR A 13 -13.42 1.49 1.31
CA THR A 13 -12.86 1.44 -0.06
C THR A 13 -12.39 2.81 -0.57
N ALA A 14 -13.22 3.85 -0.45
CA ALA A 14 -12.85 5.18 -0.93
C ALA A 14 -11.62 5.76 -0.21
N GLU A 15 -11.50 5.51 1.10
CA GLU A 15 -10.34 5.93 1.89
C GLU A 15 -9.08 5.19 1.44
N PHE A 16 -9.17 3.87 1.29
CA PHE A 16 -8.04 3.04 0.85
C PHE A 16 -7.56 3.43 -0.55
N LEU A 17 -8.47 3.55 -1.53
CA LEU A 17 -8.13 3.95 -2.90
C LEU A 17 -7.52 5.34 -2.95
N LYS A 18 -8.04 6.30 -2.16
CA LYS A 18 -7.46 7.64 -2.05
C LYS A 18 -6.00 7.62 -1.58
N ILE A 19 -5.59 6.61 -0.80
CA ILE A 19 -4.21 6.43 -0.36
C ILE A 19 -3.37 5.82 -1.49
N VAL A 20 -3.74 4.62 -1.94
CA VAL A 20 -2.89 3.79 -2.82
C VAL A 20 -2.90 4.22 -4.28
N GLU A 21 -3.95 4.93 -4.73
CA GLU A 21 -4.03 5.50 -6.08
C GLU A 21 -3.62 6.97 -6.11
N SER A 22 -3.18 7.54 -4.97
CA SER A 22 -2.68 8.91 -4.98
C SER A 22 -1.41 9.02 -5.84
N LYS A 23 -1.32 10.11 -6.61
CA LYS A 23 -0.15 10.40 -7.45
C LYS A 23 1.17 10.29 -6.66
N LYS A 24 1.20 10.82 -5.44
CA LYS A 24 2.39 10.79 -4.56
C LYS A 24 2.80 9.38 -4.15
N PHE A 25 1.82 8.50 -3.89
CA PHE A 25 2.09 7.12 -3.53
C PHE A 25 2.60 6.35 -4.75
N HIS A 26 1.89 6.47 -5.88
CA HIS A 26 2.21 5.73 -7.10
C HIS A 26 3.55 6.15 -7.71
N GLU A 27 3.87 7.44 -7.74
CA GLU A 27 5.16 7.94 -8.25
C GLU A 27 6.38 7.42 -7.46
N ARG A 28 6.20 7.03 -6.19
CA ARG A 28 7.29 6.57 -5.32
C ARG A 28 7.39 5.06 -5.24
N PHE A 29 6.26 4.39 -5.05
CA PHE A 29 6.22 2.95 -4.75
C PHE A 29 5.74 2.10 -5.92
N GLY A 30 5.09 2.70 -6.92
CA GLY A 30 4.47 1.95 -8.01
C GLY A 30 3.34 1.05 -7.51
N ASP A 31 3.53 -0.27 -7.66
CA ASP A 31 2.62 -1.31 -7.15
C ASP A 31 3.21 -1.98 -5.90
N PHE A 32 2.38 -2.72 -5.17
CA PHE A 32 2.81 -3.48 -4.00
C PHE A 32 3.82 -4.57 -4.36
N ASP A 33 4.89 -4.67 -3.58
CA ASP A 33 5.88 -5.75 -3.65
C ASP A 33 5.36 -6.98 -2.89
N ALA A 34 4.37 -7.65 -3.48
CA ALA A 34 3.59 -8.67 -2.80
C ALA A 34 3.04 -9.72 -3.76
N GLU A 35 3.03 -10.97 -3.27
CA GLU A 35 2.30 -12.05 -3.95
C GLU A 35 0.79 -11.80 -3.93
N ARG A 36 0.11 -12.26 -4.99
CA ARG A 36 -1.35 -12.21 -5.10
C ARG A 36 -1.94 -13.61 -5.15
N LEU A 37 -3.12 -13.77 -4.56
CA LEU A 37 -3.96 -14.95 -4.74
C LEU A 37 -4.44 -15.02 -6.20
N SER A 38 -4.52 -16.22 -6.77
CA SER A 38 -5.07 -16.43 -8.11
C SER A 38 -6.59 -16.26 -8.17
N LYS A 39 -7.28 -16.50 -7.05
CA LYS A 39 -8.75 -16.38 -6.90
C LYS A 39 -9.11 -15.34 -5.84
N PRO A 40 -10.30 -14.74 -5.92
CA PRO A 40 -10.87 -13.94 -4.84
C PRO A 40 -10.77 -14.65 -3.49
N PRO A 41 -10.34 -13.97 -2.41
CA PRO A 41 -10.38 -14.53 -1.07
C PRO A 41 -11.82 -14.84 -0.67
N LYS A 42 -12.01 -15.89 0.14
CA LYS A 42 -13.33 -16.31 0.64
C LYS A 42 -14.05 -15.13 1.32
N GLY A 43 -15.30 -14.88 0.92
CA GLY A 43 -16.14 -13.82 1.49
C GLY A 43 -16.09 -12.48 0.75
N PHE A 44 -15.32 -12.38 -0.34
CA PHE A 44 -15.23 -11.16 -1.16
C PHE A 44 -15.72 -11.44 -2.59
N SER A 45 -16.53 -10.53 -3.14
CA SER A 45 -17.03 -10.64 -4.52
C SER A 45 -15.89 -10.41 -5.52
N ALA A 46 -15.91 -11.17 -6.62
CA ALA A 46 -15.00 -10.96 -7.75
C ALA A 46 -15.20 -9.58 -8.41
N ASP A 47 -16.40 -9.00 -8.28
CA ASP A 47 -16.77 -7.70 -8.85
C ASP A 47 -16.39 -6.52 -7.93
N SER A 48 -15.71 -6.77 -6.80
CA SER A 48 -15.28 -5.70 -5.90
C SER A 48 -14.30 -4.76 -6.62
N PRO A 49 -14.47 -3.43 -6.55
CA PRO A 49 -13.53 -2.48 -7.14
C PRO A 49 -12.12 -2.59 -6.55
N THR A 50 -11.99 -3.15 -5.35
CA THR A 50 -10.72 -3.37 -4.67
C THR A 50 -10.22 -4.81 -4.77
N ILE A 51 -10.80 -5.65 -5.63
CA ILE A 51 -10.54 -7.10 -5.64
C ILE A 51 -9.05 -7.43 -5.81
N GLU A 52 -8.34 -6.67 -6.65
CA GLU A 52 -6.91 -6.89 -6.86
C GLU A 52 -6.09 -6.59 -5.60
N TYR A 53 -6.49 -5.61 -4.79
CA TYR A 53 -5.86 -5.35 -3.49
C TYR A 53 -6.25 -6.40 -2.45
N LEU A 54 -7.49 -6.89 -2.47
CA LEU A 54 -7.93 -7.95 -1.57
C LEU A 54 -7.19 -9.26 -1.82
N LYS A 55 -6.74 -9.52 -3.06
CA LYS A 55 -5.93 -10.69 -3.42
C LYS A 55 -4.49 -10.62 -2.91
N LEU A 56 -3.99 -9.46 -2.47
CA LEU A 56 -2.64 -9.33 -1.91
C LEU A 56 -2.45 -10.23 -0.68
N LYS A 57 -1.28 -10.86 -0.58
CA LYS A 57 -0.84 -11.65 0.59
C LYS A 57 -0.03 -10.82 1.59
N SER A 58 0.49 -9.67 1.18
CA SER A 58 1.16 -8.67 2.00
C SER A 58 0.89 -7.28 1.43
N PHE A 59 1.14 -6.23 2.21
CA PHE A 59 0.97 -4.84 1.79
C PHE A 59 2.33 -4.13 1.83
N THR A 60 3.35 -4.78 1.27
CA THR A 60 4.73 -4.26 1.23
C THR A 60 4.86 -3.24 0.12
N ILE A 61 5.54 -2.14 0.41
CA ILE A 61 5.92 -1.11 -0.56
C ILE A 61 7.43 -0.92 -0.48
N SER A 62 8.03 -0.59 -1.62
CA SER A 62 9.47 -0.45 -1.76
C SER A 62 9.77 0.77 -2.63
N GLU A 63 10.78 1.55 -2.24
CA GLU A 63 11.39 2.60 -3.06
C GLU A 63 12.90 2.32 -3.05
N SER A 64 13.52 2.29 -4.22
CA SER A 64 14.94 2.02 -4.36
C SER A 64 15.70 3.29 -4.68
N PHE A 65 16.88 3.43 -4.09
CA PHE A 65 17.81 4.52 -4.35
C PHE A 65 19.12 3.96 -4.91
N SER A 66 19.67 4.61 -5.94
CA SER A 66 21.03 4.33 -6.37
C SER A 66 22.04 4.75 -5.28
N GLU A 67 23.25 4.21 -5.33
CA GLU A 67 24.33 4.58 -4.41
C GLU A 67 24.59 6.10 -4.40
N ASN A 68 24.63 6.71 -5.59
CA ASN A 68 24.80 8.16 -5.74
C ASN A 68 23.67 8.95 -5.08
N GLU A 69 22.42 8.49 -5.18
CA GLU A 69 21.29 9.14 -4.52
C GLU A 69 21.35 8.98 -3.00
N ALA A 70 21.72 7.79 -2.52
CA ALA A 70 21.85 7.48 -1.10
C ALA A 70 22.96 8.28 -0.40
N LEU A 71 24.05 8.57 -1.12
CA LEU A 71 25.17 9.37 -0.63
C LEU A 71 24.98 10.88 -0.85
N SER A 72 23.89 11.29 -1.52
CA SER A 72 23.65 12.71 -1.81
C SER A 72 23.23 13.50 -0.57
N PRO A 73 23.58 14.80 -0.47
CA PRO A 73 23.11 15.67 0.61
C PRO A 73 21.58 15.78 0.71
N ASP A 74 20.86 15.53 -0.40
CA ASP A 74 19.40 15.56 -0.48
C ASP A 74 18.73 14.26 -0.02
N TYR A 75 19.51 13.20 0.23
CA TYR A 75 18.96 11.89 0.62
C TYR A 75 18.02 11.96 1.84
N PRO A 76 18.35 12.65 2.95
CA PRO A 76 17.45 12.74 4.10
C PRO A 76 16.10 13.36 3.75
N LYS A 77 16.09 14.34 2.84
CA LYS A 77 14.85 14.96 2.34
C LYS A 77 14.04 13.97 1.50
N ARG A 78 14.70 13.23 0.59
CA ARG A 78 14.04 12.21 -0.22
C ARG A 78 13.41 11.13 0.66
N LEU A 79 14.16 10.62 1.63
CA LEU A 79 13.73 9.62 2.59
C LEU A 79 12.54 10.10 3.43
N LEU A 80 12.58 11.34 3.92
CA LEU A 80 11.46 11.94 4.65
C LEU A 80 10.18 11.98 3.81
N GLU A 81 10.29 12.34 2.54
CA GLU A 81 9.14 12.36 1.64
C GLU A 81 8.59 10.96 1.35
N SER A 82 9.45 9.93 1.28
CA SER A 82 9.03 8.53 1.23
C SER A 82 8.20 8.14 2.46
N PHE A 83 8.67 8.48 3.67
CA PHE A 83 7.91 8.22 4.90
C PHE A 83 6.58 8.97 4.94
N LYS A 84 6.54 10.23 4.50
CA LYS A 84 5.28 10.98 4.43
C LYS A 84 4.29 10.34 3.44
N ALA A 85 4.79 9.83 2.31
CA ALA A 85 3.94 9.18 1.31
C ALA A 85 3.42 7.81 1.79
N SER A 86 4.23 7.04 2.54
CA SER A 86 3.81 5.74 3.09
C SER A 86 2.93 5.83 4.33
N TYR A 87 3.05 6.93 5.10
CA TYR A 87 2.38 7.09 6.39
C TYR A 87 0.86 6.83 6.37
N PRO A 88 0.07 7.34 5.40
CA PRO A 88 -1.37 7.08 5.37
C PRO A 88 -1.70 5.58 5.27
N LEU A 89 -0.93 4.81 4.47
CA LEU A 89 -1.10 3.36 4.39
C LEU A 89 -0.77 2.69 5.73
N VAL A 90 0.32 3.09 6.37
CA VAL A 90 0.71 2.56 7.69
C VAL A 90 -0.38 2.81 8.74
N VAL A 91 -0.98 4.00 8.74
CA VAL A 91 -2.10 4.34 9.63
C VAL A 91 -3.32 3.47 9.32
N PHE A 92 -3.71 3.38 8.04
CA PHE A 92 -4.85 2.56 7.62
C PHE A 92 -4.70 1.09 8.07
N LEU A 93 -3.52 0.50 7.83
CA LEU A 93 -3.23 -0.89 8.22
C LEU A 93 -3.22 -1.05 9.74
N ARG A 94 -2.64 -0.11 10.48
CA ARG A 94 -2.65 -0.14 11.96
C ARG A 94 -4.08 -0.11 12.51
N GLU A 95 -4.92 0.76 11.99
CA GLU A 95 -6.32 0.85 12.41
C GLU A 95 -7.10 -0.42 12.07
N ALA A 96 -6.85 -1.02 10.92
CA ALA A 96 -7.48 -2.27 10.53
C ALA A 96 -7.14 -3.44 11.45
N LEU A 97 -6.00 -3.39 12.15
CA LEU A 97 -5.54 -4.45 13.04
C LEU A 97 -6.03 -4.30 14.49
N ARG A 98 -6.50 -3.11 14.88
CA ARG A 98 -7.16 -2.89 16.17
C ARG A 98 -8.41 -3.76 16.27
#